data_AF-A0A8H9IIV5-F1
#
_entry.id   AF-A0A8H9IIV5-F1
#
_cell.length_a   1.000
_cell.length_b   1.000
_cell.length_c   1.000
_cell.angle_alpha   90.00
_cell.angle_beta   90.00
_cell.angle_gamma   90.00
#
_symmetry.space_group_name_H-M   'P 1'
#
loop_
_entity.id
_entity.type
_entity.pdbx_description
1 polymer ?
#
loop_
_entity_poly.entity_id
_entity_poly.type
_entity_poly.pdbx_seq_one_letter_code
_entity_poly.pdbx_strand_id
1 'polypeptide(L)'
;MNFGTDMLKEQSDLIASLTKKIKSRSYTPKVSSSSNSKTVAEWIGTDEFNDYVSQSMYNLLARNYLTNLVLAGRLDEETFEQFLTLAGKKDGARMIGVNMMSLCLEVEHQFVVPEEFKMLLEPNSNGIDDTYYN
;
A
#
# COMPACT_ATOMS: atom_id res chain seq x y z
N MET A 1 -17.82 1.87 -35.19
CA MET A 1 -17.34 2.07 -33.80
C MET A 1 -18.33 1.39 -32.90
N ASN A 2 -17.87 0.47 -32.05
CA ASN A 2 -18.75 -0.26 -31.14
C ASN A 2 -18.46 0.27 -29.73
N PHE A 3 -19.12 1.39 -29.40
CA PHE A 3 -18.83 2.22 -28.23
C PHE A 3 -18.71 1.43 -26.91
N GLY A 4 -19.48 0.35 -26.75
CA GLY A 4 -19.43 -0.50 -25.55
C GLY A 4 -18.15 -1.32 -25.40
N THR A 5 -17.58 -1.83 -26.49
CA THR A 5 -16.33 -2.63 -26.43
C THR A 5 -15.10 -1.75 -26.29
N ASP A 6 -15.14 -0.54 -26.87
CA ASP A 6 -14.03 0.41 -26.82
C ASP A 6 -13.86 0.97 -25.39
N MET A 7 -14.97 1.32 -24.71
CA MET A 7 -14.96 1.77 -23.32
C MET A 7 -14.45 0.71 -22.33
N LEU A 8 -14.84 -0.56 -22.49
CA LEU A 8 -14.38 -1.66 -21.63
C LEU A 8 -12.87 -1.90 -21.77
N LYS A 9 -12.35 -1.75 -22.99
CA LYS A 9 -10.93 -1.88 -23.26
C LYS A 9 -10.12 -0.74 -22.62
N GLU A 10 -10.58 0.50 -22.75
CA GLU A 10 -9.94 1.66 -22.12
C GLU A 10 -9.86 1.54 -20.59
N GLN A 11 -10.94 1.07 -19.95
CA GLN A 11 -10.93 0.82 -18.50
C GLN A 11 -9.95 -0.30 -18.11
N SER A 12 -9.92 -1.39 -18.88
CA SER A 12 -8.98 -2.50 -18.65
C SER A 12 -7.51 -2.05 -18.76
N ASP A 13 -7.19 -1.27 -19.79
CA ASP A 13 -5.83 -0.76 -20.02
C ASP A 13 -5.42 0.23 -18.91
N LEU A 14 -6.34 1.08 -18.44
CA LEU A 14 -6.12 1.96 -17.29
C LEU A 14 -5.83 1.18 -16.01
N ILE A 15 -6.64 0.17 -15.68
CA ILE A 15 -6.45 -0.68 -14.50
C ILE A 15 -5.09 -1.39 -14.56
N ALA A 16 -4.73 -1.94 -15.73
CA ALA A 16 -3.46 -2.64 -15.91
C ALA A 16 -2.26 -1.71 -15.73
N SER A 17 -2.32 -0.51 -16.32
CA SER A 17 -1.27 0.52 -16.19
C SER A 17 -1.11 0.96 -14.73
N LEU A 18 -2.23 1.26 -14.06
CA LEU A 18 -2.26 1.70 -12.67
C LEU A 18 -1.71 0.62 -11.73
N THR A 19 -2.18 -0.63 -11.88
CA THR A 19 -1.71 -1.77 -11.10
C THR A 19 -0.20 -1.98 -11.26
N LYS A 20 0.32 -1.84 -12.48
CA LYS A 20 1.75 -1.95 -12.76
C LYS A 20 2.55 -0.84 -12.07
N LYS A 21 2.09 0.41 -12.15
CA LYS A 21 2.73 1.58 -11.52
C LYS A 21 2.74 1.47 -10.00
N ILE A 22 1.62 1.07 -9.41
CA ILE A 22 1.49 0.86 -7.96
C ILE A 22 2.42 -0.27 -7.52
N LYS A 23 2.39 -1.42 -8.18
CA LYS A 23 3.20 -2.58 -7.81
C LYS A 23 4.71 -2.31 -7.89
N SER A 24 5.18 -1.56 -8.89
CA SER A 24 6.62 -1.30 -9.07
C SER A 24 7.21 -0.34 -8.04
N ARG A 25 6.39 0.50 -7.41
CA ARG A 25 6.81 1.49 -6.42
C ARG A 25 6.40 1.17 -4.99
N SER A 26 5.55 0.17 -4.80
CA SER A 26 5.15 -0.28 -3.47
C SER A 26 6.27 -1.05 -2.77
N TYR A 27 6.31 -0.94 -1.46
CA TYR A 27 7.14 -1.72 -0.59
C TYR A 27 7.01 -3.21 -0.90
N THR A 28 8.09 -3.96 -0.78
CA THR A 28 8.09 -5.42 -0.91
C THR A 28 8.70 -5.98 0.38
N PRO A 29 7.89 -6.65 1.22
CA PRO A 29 8.39 -7.28 2.43
C PRO A 29 9.54 -8.22 2.09
N LYS A 30 10.58 -8.18 2.91
CA LYS A 30 11.77 -9.02 2.75
C LYS A 30 11.86 -9.98 3.92
N VAL A 31 12.45 -11.13 3.64
CA VAL A 31 12.76 -12.17 4.62
C VAL A 31 14.27 -12.28 4.72
N SER A 32 14.78 -12.66 5.89
CA SER A 32 16.22 -12.82 6.05
C SER A 32 16.76 -13.95 5.16
N SER A 33 18.01 -13.82 4.72
CA SER A 33 18.65 -14.84 3.89
C SER A 33 18.76 -16.20 4.60
N SER A 34 18.86 -16.21 5.93
CA SER A 34 18.84 -17.41 6.76
C SER A 34 17.50 -18.15 6.75
N SER A 35 16.44 -17.49 6.31
CA SER A 35 15.11 -18.06 6.29
C SER A 35 14.78 -18.71 4.93
N ASN A 36 15.58 -18.45 3.89
CA ASN A 36 15.43 -19.08 2.55
C ASN A 36 15.68 -20.60 2.52
N SER A 37 16.33 -21.16 3.55
CA SER A 37 16.63 -22.60 3.65
C SER A 37 15.62 -23.39 4.50
N LYS A 38 14.65 -22.72 5.12
CA LYS A 38 13.64 -23.34 5.97
C LYS A 38 12.38 -23.67 5.16
N THR A 39 11.67 -24.71 5.57
CA THR A 39 10.34 -25.07 5.08
C THR A 39 9.26 -24.17 5.68
N VAL A 40 8.08 -24.15 5.06
CA VAL A 40 6.91 -23.39 5.57
C VAL A 40 6.52 -23.82 6.99
N ALA A 41 6.61 -25.13 7.31
CA ALA A 41 6.30 -25.64 8.64
C ALA A 41 7.26 -25.12 9.72
N GLU A 42 8.51 -24.84 9.36
CA GLU A 42 9.52 -24.26 10.25
C GLU A 42 9.39 -22.74 10.39
N TRP A 43 8.59 -22.09 9.53
CA TRP A 43 8.34 -20.65 9.54
C TRP A 43 7.06 -20.28 10.28
N ILE A 44 6.01 -21.07 10.11
CA ILE A 44 4.70 -20.77 10.70
C ILE A 44 4.84 -20.63 12.21
N GLY A 45 4.32 -19.52 12.73
CA GLY A 45 4.36 -19.19 14.17
C GLY A 45 5.64 -18.51 14.64
N THR A 46 6.65 -18.32 13.76
CA THR A 46 7.81 -17.48 14.09
C THR A 46 7.46 -16.00 13.99
N ASP A 47 8.12 -15.17 14.80
CA ASP A 47 7.94 -13.71 14.77
C ASP A 47 8.31 -13.12 13.40
N GLU A 48 9.37 -13.63 12.76
CA GLU A 48 9.78 -13.21 11.42
C GLU A 48 8.69 -13.50 10.38
N PHE A 49 8.07 -14.68 10.44
CA PHE A 49 6.96 -15.01 9.56
C PHE A 49 5.74 -14.13 9.82
N ASN A 50 5.38 -13.92 11.08
CA ASN A 50 4.25 -13.07 11.46
C ASN A 50 4.45 -11.62 10.99
N ASP A 51 5.66 -11.08 11.13
CA ASP A 51 6.03 -9.75 10.62
C ASP A 51 5.97 -9.70 9.08
N TYR A 52 6.52 -10.70 8.40
CA TYR A 52 6.44 -10.80 6.94
C TYR A 52 4.99 -10.87 6.42
N VAL A 53 4.14 -11.69 7.05
CA VAL A 53 2.71 -11.81 6.71
C VAL A 53 2.01 -10.48 6.96
N SER A 54 2.22 -9.86 8.11
CA SER A 54 1.59 -8.58 8.47
C SER A 54 1.96 -7.49 7.47
N GLN A 55 3.25 -7.33 7.15
CA GLN A 55 3.71 -6.36 6.16
C GLN A 55 3.17 -6.67 4.75
N SER A 56 3.06 -7.96 4.38
CA SER A 56 2.47 -8.38 3.11
C SER A 56 1.00 -8.00 3.02
N MET A 57 0.24 -8.19 4.10
CA MET A 57 -1.16 -7.82 4.18
C MET A 57 -1.36 -6.30 4.07
N TYR A 58 -0.59 -5.52 4.83
CA TYR A 58 -0.66 -4.06 4.75
C TYR A 58 -0.35 -3.54 3.35
N ASN A 59 0.67 -4.08 2.70
CA ASN A 59 1.03 -3.73 1.34
C ASN A 59 -0.08 -4.07 0.34
N LEU A 60 -0.71 -5.25 0.46
CA LEU A 60 -1.86 -5.61 -0.39
C LEU A 60 -3.03 -4.64 -0.20
N LEU A 61 -3.36 -4.32 1.06
CA LEU A 61 -4.42 -3.36 1.39
C LEU A 61 -4.10 -1.97 0.83
N ALA A 62 -2.87 -1.49 0.98
CA ALA A 62 -2.45 -0.20 0.46
C ALA A 62 -2.59 -0.12 -1.06
N ARG A 63 -2.12 -1.14 -1.79
CA ARG A 63 -2.22 -1.20 -3.25
C ARG A 63 -3.67 -1.20 -3.73
N ASN A 64 -4.52 -2.00 -3.07
CA ASN A 64 -5.95 -2.05 -3.38
C ASN A 64 -6.62 -0.72 -3.12
N TYR A 65 -6.28 -0.08 -2.00
CA TYR A 65 -6.88 1.21 -1.62
C TYR A 65 -6.54 2.30 -2.63
N LEU A 66 -5.27 2.46 -2.99
CA LEU A 66 -4.84 3.45 -3.99
C LEU A 66 -5.46 3.19 -5.36
N THR A 67 -5.55 1.92 -5.76
CA THR A 67 -6.20 1.55 -7.02
C THR A 67 -7.68 1.99 -7.01
N ASN A 68 -8.41 1.67 -5.95
CA ASN A 68 -9.83 2.00 -5.83
C ASN A 68 -10.08 3.51 -5.77
N LEU A 69 -9.24 4.26 -5.05
CA LEU A 69 -9.39 5.70 -4.95
C LEU A 69 -9.18 6.41 -6.28
N VAL A 70 -8.18 6.00 -7.06
CA VAL A 70 -7.93 6.56 -8.40
C VAL A 70 -9.07 6.21 -9.34
N LEU A 71 -9.52 4.94 -9.37
CA LEU A 71 -10.65 4.52 -10.20
C LEU A 71 -11.97 5.21 -9.83
N ALA A 72 -12.16 5.55 -8.56
CA ALA A 72 -13.32 6.30 -8.08
C ALA A 72 -13.19 7.82 -8.30
N GLY A 73 -12.08 8.31 -8.85
CA GLY A 73 -11.83 9.75 -9.05
C GLY A 73 -11.68 10.53 -7.74
N ARG A 74 -11.27 9.87 -6.65
CA ARG A 74 -11.17 10.45 -5.30
C ARG A 74 -9.76 10.92 -4.93
N LEU A 75 -8.78 10.65 -5.78
CA LEU A 75 -7.42 11.16 -5.65
C LEU A 75 -7.07 11.95 -6.91
N ASP A 76 -6.59 13.18 -6.72
CA ASP A 76 -5.86 13.89 -7.75
C ASP A 76 -4.46 13.27 -7.95
N GLU A 77 -3.80 13.67 -9.04
CA GLU A 77 -2.51 13.12 -9.44
C GLU A 77 -1.40 13.40 -8.41
N GLU A 78 -1.39 14.60 -7.81
CA GLU A 78 -0.38 14.99 -6.83
C GLU A 78 -0.50 14.13 -5.56
N THR A 79 -1.70 14.04 -5.02
CA THR A 79 -2.00 13.26 -3.81
C THR A 79 -1.76 11.77 -4.06
N PHE A 80 -2.09 11.27 -5.25
CA PHE A 80 -1.75 9.91 -5.65
C PHE A 80 -0.24 9.66 -5.64
N GLU A 81 0.57 10.57 -6.18
CA GLU A 81 2.03 10.44 -6.18
C GLU A 81 2.65 10.49 -4.77
N GLN A 82 2.09 11.29 -3.87
CA GLN A 82 2.48 11.32 -2.46
C GLN A 82 2.16 9.98 -1.77
N PHE A 83 0.93 9.48 -1.94
CA PHE A 83 0.55 8.17 -1.41
C PHE A 83 1.39 7.03 -2.00
N LEU A 84 1.73 7.09 -3.29
CA LEU A 84 2.56 6.08 -3.93
C LEU A 84 3.99 6.09 -3.38
N THR A 85 4.51 7.27 -3.03
CA THR A 85 5.80 7.42 -2.35
C THR A 85 5.76 6.82 -0.95
N LEU A 86 4.69 7.08 -0.20
CA LEU A 86 4.46 6.47 1.13
C LEU A 86 4.33 4.95 1.05
N ALA A 87 3.57 4.44 0.08
CA ALA A 87 3.40 3.00 -0.13
C ALA A 87 4.72 2.28 -0.45
N GLY A 88 5.74 3.00 -0.92
CA GLY A 88 7.10 2.48 -1.12
C GLY A 88 7.88 2.23 0.17
N LYS A 89 7.42 2.77 1.31
CA LYS A 89 8.03 2.62 2.63
C LYS A 89 7.22 1.64 3.48
N LYS A 90 7.89 0.89 4.37
CA LYS A 90 7.25 -0.10 5.27
C LYS A 90 6.10 0.53 6.07
N ASP A 91 6.37 1.65 6.73
CA ASP A 91 5.39 2.31 7.61
C ASP A 91 4.30 3.03 6.81
N GLY A 92 4.65 3.61 5.67
CA GLY A 92 3.66 4.22 4.79
C GLY A 92 2.69 3.17 4.23
N ALA A 93 3.17 1.98 3.84
CA ALA A 93 2.31 0.88 3.44
C ALA A 93 1.41 0.39 4.59
N ARG A 94 1.94 0.28 5.82
CA ARG A 94 1.16 -0.03 7.02
C ARG A 94 0.04 0.97 7.23
N MET A 95 0.36 2.26 7.25
CA MET A 95 -0.58 3.34 7.47
C MET A 95 -1.70 3.37 6.41
N ILE A 96 -1.34 3.29 5.13
CA ILE A 96 -2.33 3.30 4.04
C ILE A 96 -3.24 2.06 4.17
N GLY A 97 -2.67 0.90 4.50
CA GLY A 97 -3.42 -0.32 4.75
C GLY A 97 -4.37 -0.22 5.96
N VAL A 98 -3.95 0.44 7.04
CA VAL A 98 -4.81 0.72 8.20
C VAL A 98 -5.93 1.69 7.84
N ASN A 99 -5.64 2.77 7.11
CA ASN A 99 -6.66 3.71 6.64
C ASN A 99 -7.72 3.02 5.77
N MET A 100 -7.32 2.06 4.93
CA MET A 100 -8.26 1.22 4.19
C MET A 100 -9.18 0.43 5.12
N MET A 101 -8.64 -0.17 6.19
CA MET A 101 -9.46 -0.90 7.17
C MET A 101 -10.36 0.04 7.96
N SER A 102 -9.93 1.26 8.25
CA SER A 102 -10.75 2.28 8.91
C SER A 102 -11.95 2.72 8.06
N LEU A 103 -11.92 2.57 6.72
CA LEU A 103 -13.11 2.75 5.87
C LEU A 103 -14.22 1.75 6.20
N CYS A 104 -13.85 0.54 6.63
CA CYS A 104 -14.82 -0.45 7.06
C CYS A 104 -15.45 -0.13 8.42
N LEU A 105 -14.96 0.91 9.12
CA LEU A 105 -15.44 1.32 10.45
C LEU A 105 -16.39 2.55 10.41
N GLU A 106 -16.88 2.95 9.24
CA GLU A 106 -17.83 4.08 9.05
C GLU A 106 -17.37 5.43 9.65
N VAL A 107 -16.06 5.65 9.76
CA VAL A 107 -15.48 6.94 10.17
C VAL A 107 -15.55 7.95 9.01
N GLU A 108 -15.51 9.26 9.26
CA GLU A 108 -15.43 10.27 8.21
C GLU A 108 -14.00 10.31 7.62
N HIS A 109 -13.86 10.28 6.29
CA HIS A 109 -12.54 10.19 5.63
C HIS A 109 -12.17 11.46 4.88
N GLN A 110 -10.95 11.94 5.13
CA GLN A 110 -10.29 12.90 4.27
C GLN A 110 -9.24 12.18 3.42
N PHE A 111 -9.28 12.37 2.09
CA PHE A 111 -8.37 11.72 1.14
C PHE A 111 -7.03 12.45 1.00
N VAL A 112 -6.71 13.37 1.91
CA VAL A 112 -5.41 14.04 1.97
C VAL A 112 -4.43 13.20 2.79
N VAL A 113 -3.14 13.32 2.50
CA VAL A 113 -2.10 12.75 3.36
C VAL A 113 -2.12 13.50 4.70
N PRO A 114 -2.35 12.84 5.85
CA PRO A 114 -2.35 13.51 7.14
C PRO A 114 -0.97 14.08 7.49
N GLU A 115 -0.97 15.17 8.25
CA GLU A 115 0.19 16.03 8.46
C GLU A 115 1.33 15.33 9.20
N GLU A 116 0.97 14.47 10.15
CA GLU A 116 1.87 13.59 10.90
C GLU A 116 2.64 12.62 10.01
N PHE A 117 2.21 12.41 8.76
CA PHE A 117 2.86 11.50 7.83
C PHE A 117 3.63 12.20 6.72
N LYS A 118 3.56 13.53 6.64
CA LYS A 118 4.35 14.30 5.68
C LYS A 118 5.85 14.16 5.92
N MET A 119 6.27 13.94 7.16
CA MET A 119 7.67 13.61 7.49
C MET A 119 8.16 12.36 6.75
N LEU A 120 7.27 11.40 6.47
CA LEU A 120 7.60 10.18 5.72
C LEU A 120 7.70 10.42 4.21
N LEU A 121 7.50 11.63 3.71
CA LEU A 121 7.76 12.00 2.31
C LEU A 121 9.21 12.42 2.10
N GLU A 122 9.96 12.70 3.16
CA GLU A 122 11.35 13.13 3.05
C GLU A 122 12.27 12.00 2.56
N PRO A 123 13.31 12.31 1.76
CA PRO A 123 14.20 11.30 1.18
C PRO A 123 14.91 10.41 2.22
N ASN A 124 15.13 10.91 3.45
CA ASN A 124 15.92 10.25 4.50
C ASN A 124 15.12 9.92 5.77
N SER A 125 13.79 9.95 5.73
CA SER A 125 12.96 9.64 6.90
C SER A 125 13.10 8.14 7.27
N ASN A 126 13.75 7.84 8.39
CA ASN A 126 13.84 6.48 8.94
C ASN A 126 12.56 6.13 9.71
N GLY A 127 11.42 6.02 9.03
CA GLY A 127 10.15 5.61 9.63
C GLY A 127 9.67 6.51 10.79
N ILE A 128 8.54 6.16 11.39
CA ILE A 128 8.14 6.70 12.69
C ILE A 128 8.69 5.73 13.73
N ASP A 129 9.45 6.22 14.69
CA ASP A 129 9.97 5.41 15.81
C ASP A 129 8.80 4.71 16.52
N ASP A 130 8.85 3.38 16.65
CA ASP A 130 7.79 2.51 17.17
C ASP A 130 7.46 2.79 18.66
N THR A 131 8.08 3.80 19.27
CA THR A 131 7.88 4.24 20.66
C THR A 131 6.54 4.94 20.91
N TYR A 132 5.75 5.26 19.88
CA TYR A 132 4.45 5.94 20.01
C TYR A 132 3.25 5.02 20.28
N TYR A 133 3.43 3.70 20.32
CA TYR A 133 2.36 2.74 20.65
C TYR A 133 2.80 1.82 21.80
N ASN A 134 2.90 2.37 23.02
CA ASN A 134 2.92 1.61 24.28
C ASN A 134 1.70 1.95 25.12
#